data_AF-A0A4Q0PQD2-F1
#
_entry.id   AF-A0A4Q0PQD2-F1
#
_cell.length_a   1.000
_cell.length_b   1.000
_cell.length_c   1.000
_cell.angle_alpha   90.00
_cell.angle_beta   90.00
_cell.angle_gamma   90.00
#
_symmetry.space_group_name_H-M   'P 1'
#
loop_
_entity.id
_entity.type
_entity.pdbx_description
1 polymer ?
#
loop_
_entity_poly.entity_id
_entity_poly.type
_entity_poly.pdbx_seq_one_letter_code
_entity_poly.pdbx_strand_id
1 'polypeptide(L)'
;MDGCEGFKNVNIMSTTTQNLQGEVNKFQTSSIVKNILHEKGFSFLFNWADYEFYKNQCKNAFNKAYSIAEKFLEQAEQDSDFNQYPF
;
A
#
# COMPACT_ATOMS: atom_id res chain seq x y z
N MET A 1 -34.41 22.33 46.78
CA MET A 1 -34.81 21.98 45.39
C MET A 1 -33.68 22.47 44.52
N ASP A 2 -32.71 21.61 44.24
CA ASP A 2 -31.68 21.90 43.25
C ASP A 2 -31.58 20.66 42.38
N GLY A 3 -32.19 20.77 41.20
CA GLY A 3 -32.29 19.73 40.21
C GLY A 3 -31.25 19.87 39.09
N CYS A 4 -31.26 18.83 38.24
CA CYS A 4 -30.84 18.80 36.84
C CYS A 4 -29.33 18.60 36.53
N GLU A 5 -28.97 17.31 36.52
CA GLU A 5 -28.40 16.50 35.41
C GLU A 5 -27.66 17.14 34.21
N GLY A 6 -26.63 16.40 33.76
CA GLY A 6 -26.01 16.47 32.42
C GLY A 6 -24.79 17.38 32.39
N PHE A 7 -23.59 16.99 31.96
CA PHE A 7 -23.27 16.32 30.70
C PHE A 7 -22.04 15.40 30.84
N LYS A 8 -22.13 14.21 30.25
CA LYS A 8 -20.96 13.41 29.85
C LYS A 8 -20.30 14.13 28.68
N ASN A 9 -18.98 14.32 28.71
CA ASN A 9 -18.22 14.42 27.46
C ASN A 9 -16.84 13.76 27.62
N VAL A 10 -16.71 12.70 26.82
CA VAL A 10 -15.55 11.92 26.42
C VAL A 10 -14.23 12.71 26.46
N ASN A 11 -13.22 12.13 27.10
CA ASN A 11 -11.84 12.55 26.91
C ASN A 11 -11.42 12.15 25.49
N ILE A 12 -11.52 13.13 24.61
CA ILE A 12 -11.18 13.10 23.19
C ILE A 12 -9.76 12.53 23.04
N MET A 13 -9.67 11.46 22.24
CA MET A 13 -8.42 10.79 21.89
C MET A 13 -7.37 11.83 21.48
N SER A 14 -6.20 11.74 22.10
CA SER A 14 -5.04 12.59 21.80
C SER A 14 -4.68 12.47 20.32
N THR A 15 -5.10 13.46 19.54
CA THR A 15 -4.66 13.66 18.17
C THR A 15 -3.22 14.12 18.21
N THR A 16 -2.28 13.18 18.05
CA THR A 16 -0.89 13.49 17.71
C THR A 16 -0.89 14.17 16.33
N THR A 17 -1.03 15.49 16.34
CA THR A 17 -0.77 16.35 15.18
C THR A 17 0.75 16.47 15.07
N GLN A 18 1.37 15.59 14.28
CA GLN A 18 2.78 15.74 13.93
C GLN A 18 2.92 16.85 12.89
N ASN A 19 3.37 18.00 13.35
CA ASN A 19 3.90 19.08 12.54
C ASN A 19 5.22 18.61 11.91
N LEU A 20 5.18 18.21 10.64
CA LEU A 20 6.35 17.83 9.84
C LEU A 20 6.38 18.71 8.60
N GLN A 21 6.93 19.92 8.74
CA GLN A 21 7.52 20.64 7.61
C GLN A 21 8.87 20.00 7.30
N GLY A 22 8.89 18.99 6.44
CA GLY A 22 10.10 18.30 6.00
C GLY A 22 9.73 17.07 5.17
N GLU A 23 9.96 17.17 3.85
CA GLU A 23 9.48 16.24 2.82
C GLU A 23 7.96 16.18 2.69
N VAL A 24 7.45 16.76 1.60
CA VAL A 24 6.30 16.17 0.91
C VAL A 24 6.64 14.69 0.75
N ASN A 25 6.12 13.87 1.66
CA ASN A 25 6.03 12.43 1.50
C ASN A 25 5.23 12.26 0.20
N LYS A 26 5.94 12.29 -0.93
CA LYS A 26 5.43 11.77 -2.19
C LYS A 26 5.02 10.39 -1.76
N PHE A 27 3.71 10.15 -1.64
CA PHE A 27 3.15 8.83 -1.39
C PHE A 27 3.74 7.95 -2.48
N GLN A 28 4.88 7.34 -2.17
CA GLN A 28 5.73 6.75 -3.17
C GLN A 28 4.95 5.52 -3.57
N THR A 29 4.40 5.56 -4.79
CA THR A 29 3.60 4.46 -5.31
C THR A 29 4.38 3.16 -5.20
N SER A 30 5.72 3.22 -5.33
CA SER A 30 6.65 2.14 -5.04
C SER A 30 6.59 1.62 -3.60
N SER A 31 6.55 2.49 -2.58
CA SER A 31 6.42 2.08 -1.18
C SER A 31 5.07 1.41 -0.91
N ILE A 32 3.98 1.91 -1.50
CA ILE A 32 2.66 1.30 -1.38
C ILE A 32 2.64 -0.08 -2.08
N VAL A 33 3.18 -0.18 -3.30
CA VAL A 33 3.32 -1.45 -4.03
C VAL A 33 4.12 -2.46 -3.19
N LYS A 34 5.27 -2.04 -2.65
CA LYS A 34 6.13 -2.89 -1.84
C LYS A 34 5.42 -3.35 -0.57
N ASN A 35 4.61 -2.50 0.06
CA ASN A 35 3.82 -2.89 1.22
C ASN A 35 2.76 -3.93 0.85
N ILE A 36 2.00 -3.71 -0.23
CA ILE A 36 1.00 -4.67 -0.72
C ILE A 36 1.64 -6.04 -1.02
N LEU A 37 2.80 -6.03 -1.70
CA LEU A 37 3.54 -7.26 -1.99
C LEU A 37 4.04 -7.93 -0.71
N HIS A 38 4.54 -7.15 0.26
CA HIS A 38 5.00 -7.66 1.54
C HIS A 38 3.88 -8.29 2.36
N GLU A 39 2.70 -7.64 2.45
CA GLU A 39 1.52 -8.18 3.12
C GLU A 39 1.04 -9.50 2.50
N LYS A 40 1.29 -9.71 1.19
CA LYS A 40 0.98 -10.96 0.49
C LYS A 40 2.12 -11.99 0.50
N GLY A 41 3.27 -11.68 1.09
CA GLY A 41 4.43 -12.58 1.14
C GLY A 41 5.32 -12.57 -0.12
N PHE A 42 5.11 -11.61 -1.02
CA PHE A 42 5.81 -11.47 -2.30
C PHE A 42 6.76 -10.27 -2.34
N SER A 43 7.25 -9.81 -1.19
CA SER A 43 8.17 -8.66 -1.11
C SER A 43 9.45 -8.82 -1.95
N PHE A 44 9.87 -10.07 -2.19
CA PHE A 44 11.03 -10.43 -3.00
C PHE A 44 10.84 -10.21 -4.50
N LEU A 45 9.60 -10.14 -4.98
CA LEU A 45 9.30 -9.89 -6.40
C LEU A 45 9.49 -8.43 -6.80
N PHE A 46 9.54 -7.52 -5.82
CA PHE A 46 9.64 -6.10 -6.10
C PHE A 46 11.00 -5.78 -6.74
N ASN A 47 10.97 -5.35 -8.00
CA ASN A 47 12.12 -4.91 -8.75
C ASN A 47 11.84 -3.55 -9.43
N TRP A 48 12.87 -2.71 -9.55
CA TRP A 48 12.70 -1.36 -10.11
C TRP A 48 12.41 -1.39 -11.61
N ALA A 49 13.02 -2.31 -12.36
CA ALA A 49 12.78 -2.42 -13.81
C ALA A 49 11.32 -2.76 -14.11
N ASP A 50 10.80 -3.80 -13.45
CA ASP A 50 9.40 -4.22 -13.54
C ASP A 50 8.44 -3.14 -13.03
N TYR A 51 8.79 -2.48 -11.93
CA TYR A 51 7.99 -1.39 -11.38
C TYR A 51 7.85 -0.24 -12.39
N GLU A 52 8.92 0.17 -13.07
CA GLU A 52 8.83 1.22 -14.10
C GLU A 52 8.01 0.78 -15.31
N PHE A 53 8.18 -0.47 -15.74
CA PHE A 53 7.39 -1.07 -16.82
C PHE A 53 5.90 -1.09 -16.50
N TYR A 54 5.51 -1.63 -15.34
CA TYR A 54 4.12 -1.66 -14.88
C TYR A 54 3.56 -0.27 -14.58
N LYS A 55 4.38 0.66 -14.07
CA LYS A 55 3.98 2.05 -13.86
C LYS A 55 3.59 2.73 -15.17
N ASN A 56 4.28 2.43 -16.27
CA ASN A 56 3.93 2.95 -17.58
C ASN A 56 2.65 2.28 -18.14
N GLN A 57 2.46 0.97 -17.90
CA GLN A 57 1.24 0.26 -18.28
C GLN A 57 0.01 0.75 -17.51
N CYS A 58 0.14 0.94 -16.20
CA CYS A 58 -0.92 1.39 -15.30
C CYS A 58 -1.09 2.92 -15.26
N LYS A 59 -0.57 3.66 -16.25
CA LYS A 59 -0.63 5.14 -16.29
C LYS A 59 -2.05 5.70 -16.18
N ASN A 60 -3.04 4.96 -16.69
CA ASN A 60 -4.45 5.32 -16.72
C ASN A 60 -5.29 4.65 -15.61
N ALA A 61 -4.66 3.88 -14.73
CA ALA A 61 -5.35 3.22 -13.63
C ALA A 61 -5.71 4.22 -12.52
N PHE A 62 -6.91 4.06 -11.96
CA PHE A 62 -7.38 4.89 -10.84
C PHE A 62 -6.51 4.69 -9.60
N ASN A 63 -6.19 3.43 -9.26
CA ASN A 63 -5.25 3.08 -8.20
C ASN A 63 -3.99 2.43 -8.77
N LYS A 64 -3.02 3.28 -9.12
CA LYS A 64 -1.76 2.83 -9.73
C LYS A 64 -0.99 1.85 -8.85
N ALA A 65 -0.96 2.06 -7.54
CA ALA A 65 -0.21 1.19 -6.64
C ALA A 65 -0.80 -0.22 -6.61
N TYR A 66 -2.13 -0.32 -6.49
CA TYR A 66 -2.80 -1.61 -6.48
C TYR A 66 -2.63 -2.33 -7.83
N SER A 67 -2.87 -1.64 -8.95
CA SER A 67 -2.73 -2.26 -10.28
C SER A 67 -1.30 -2.72 -10.59
N ILE A 68 -0.28 -1.97 -10.14
CA ILE A 68 1.12 -2.40 -10.29
C ILE A 68 1.39 -3.64 -9.44
N ALA A 69 0.92 -3.66 -8.19
CA ALA A 69 1.10 -4.83 -7.32
C ALA A 69 0.40 -6.08 -7.88
N GLU A 70 -0.81 -5.94 -8.46
CA GLU A 70 -1.48 -7.03 -9.16
C GLU A 70 -0.66 -7.56 -10.32
N LYS A 71 -0.05 -6.69 -11.14
CA LYS A 71 0.83 -7.11 -12.23
C LYS A 71 2.02 -7.94 -11.78
N PHE A 72 2.62 -7.58 -10.63
CA PHE A 72 3.68 -8.38 -10.02
C PHE A 72 3.19 -9.77 -9.59
N LEU A 73 1.97 -9.88 -9.04
CA LEU A 73 1.39 -11.15 -8.63
C LEU A 73 1.02 -12.04 -9.82
N GLU A 74 0.38 -11.46 -10.85
CA GLU A 74 0.06 -12.16 -12.11
C GLU A 74 1.31 -12.78 -12.72
N GLN A 75 2.42 -12.01 -12.78
CA GLN A 75 3.69 -12.49 -13.30
C GLN A 75 4.26 -13.63 -12.43
N ALA A 76 4.16 -13.50 -11.10
CA ALA A 76 4.64 -14.52 -10.17
C ALA A 76 3.90 -15.85 -10.30
N GLU A 77 2.59 -15.79 -10.52
CA GLU A 77 1.75 -16.97 -10.75
C GLU A 77 2.12 -17.62 -12.08
N GLN A 78 2.39 -16.84 -13.12
CA GLN A 78 2.87 -17.35 -14.41
C GLN A 78 4.27 -18.01 -14.31
N ASP A 79 5.22 -17.39 -13.60
CA ASP A 79 6.55 -17.95 -13.39
C ASP A 79 6.52 -19.21 -12.49
N SER A 80 5.58 -19.29 -11.54
CA SER A 80 5.38 -20.48 -10.71
C SER A 80 4.85 -21.68 -11.50
N ASP A 81 4.04 -21.43 -12.54
CA ASP A 81 3.56 -22.46 -13.47
C ASP A 81 4.71 -23.06 -14.31
N PHE A 82 5.73 -22.26 -14.64
CA PHE A 82 6.96 -22.71 -15.29
C PHE A 82 7.90 -23.52 -14.38
N ASN A 83 7.59 -23.65 -13.09
CA ASN A 83 8.35 -24.50 -12.17
C ASN A 83 7.94 -26.00 -12.26
N GLN A 84 7.08 -26.38 -13.21
CA GLN A 84 6.89 -27.77 -13.63
C GLN A 84 7.92 -28.20 -14.70
N TYR A 85 9.22 -28.12 -14.40
CA TYR A 85 10.22 -28.88 -15.17
C TYR A 85 10.62 -30.14 -14.41
N PRO A 86 9.98 -31.30 -14.66
CA PRO A 86 10.44 -32.56 -14.12
C PRO A 86 11.68 -32.98 -14.94
N PHE A 87 12.87 -32.84 -14.35
CA PHE A 87 14.04 -33.58 -14.79
C PHE A 87 14.14 -34.90 -14.02
#